data_AF-A0A4V6TTD8-F1
#
_entry.id   AF-A0A4V6TTD8-F1
#
_cell.length_a   1.000
_cell.length_b   1.000
_cell.length_c   1.000
_cell.angle_alpha   90.00
_cell.angle_beta   90.00
_cell.angle_gamma   90.00
#
_symmetry.space_group_name_H-M   'P 1'
#
loop_
_entity.id
_entity.type
_entity.pdbx_description
1 polymer ?
#
loop_
_entity_poly.entity_id
_entity_poly.type
_entity_poly.pdbx_seq_one_letter_code
_entity_poly.pdbx_strand_id
1 'polypeptide(L)'
;MFAKPRPKKTVLPTVSKKRKAVSAVEEVNFDFDAREDYLTGFHKRKLQRVKWAQEQAAKKAREEKIEMRKQLKDERQREVEDHVKAVSAILEEAQAATSDQDEEFNAEDFEEWDGIAEAPKESTDVVDYEDEFIDEDRYTTVKVEAISVTRDGLERLHHDGDKAEAGSEDEAKAERPAADDKAAKTKDRKEWPKKKKFRYETKLERSLGAKKSKAKKKAKFKKE
;
A
#
# COMPACT_ATOMS: atom_id res chain seq x y z
N MET A 1 14.34 -67.92 -8.73
CA MET A 1 14.76 -66.74 -9.51
C MET A 1 14.15 -65.49 -8.87
N PHE A 2 14.84 -64.81 -7.95
CA PHE A 2 14.31 -63.60 -7.32
C PHE A 2 14.39 -62.42 -8.30
N ALA A 3 13.25 -61.83 -8.65
CA ALA A 3 13.20 -60.66 -9.51
C ALA A 3 13.96 -59.50 -8.84
N LYS A 4 14.95 -58.93 -9.51
CA LYS A 4 15.68 -57.76 -9.03
C LYS A 4 14.71 -56.58 -8.90
N PRO A 5 14.64 -55.88 -7.76
CA PRO A 5 13.70 -54.77 -7.60
C PRO A 5 14.03 -53.65 -8.58
N ARG A 6 12.99 -53.09 -9.23
CA ARG A 6 13.14 -51.99 -10.19
C ARG A 6 13.76 -50.76 -9.49
N PRO A 7 14.79 -50.11 -10.08
CA PRO A 7 15.35 -48.89 -9.51
C PRO A 7 14.29 -47.79 -9.53
N LYS A 8 14.00 -47.22 -8.35
CA LYS A 8 13.09 -46.07 -8.21
C LYS A 8 13.73 -44.85 -8.87
N LYS A 9 13.24 -44.43 -10.03
CA LYS A 9 13.58 -43.12 -10.61
C LYS A 9 13.07 -42.04 -9.65
N THR A 10 13.98 -41.22 -9.12
CA THR A 10 13.61 -40.07 -8.30
C THR A 10 12.89 -39.06 -9.18
N VAL A 11 11.65 -38.70 -8.82
CA VAL A 11 10.83 -37.69 -9.52
C VAL A 11 11.40 -36.27 -9.36
N LEU A 12 12.37 -36.11 -8.46
CA LEU A 12 13.07 -34.85 -8.28
C LEU A 12 14.16 -34.70 -9.35
N PRO A 13 14.24 -33.53 -10.00
CA PRO A 13 15.31 -33.26 -10.96
C PRO A 13 16.64 -33.45 -10.24
N THR A 14 17.49 -34.32 -10.78
CA THR A 14 18.88 -34.43 -10.32
C THR A 14 19.53 -33.09 -10.58
N VAL A 15 19.72 -32.28 -9.53
CA VAL A 15 20.41 -31.00 -9.63
C VAL A 15 21.82 -31.31 -10.12
N SER A 16 22.04 -31.14 -11.41
CA SER A 16 23.34 -31.30 -12.04
C SER A 16 24.26 -30.28 -11.39
N LYS A 17 25.13 -30.78 -10.51
CA LYS A 17 25.98 -29.98 -9.64
C LYS A 17 27.20 -29.47 -10.40
N LYS A 18 26.95 -28.83 -11.54
CA LYS A 18 27.93 -28.02 -12.29
C LYS A 18 27.28 -26.67 -12.51
N ARG A 19 27.34 -25.82 -11.48
CA ARG A 19 27.16 -24.38 -11.69
C ARG A 19 28.23 -23.99 -12.71
N LYS A 20 27.82 -23.65 -13.93
CA LYS A 20 28.73 -23.02 -14.88
C LYS A 20 29.21 -21.74 -14.19
N ALA A 21 30.50 -21.66 -13.88
CA ALA A 21 31.11 -20.44 -13.38
C ALA A 21 31.13 -19.47 -14.56
N VAL A 22 30.10 -18.63 -14.70
CA VAL A 22 29.95 -17.69 -15.83
C VAL A 22 30.88 -16.48 -15.69
N SER A 23 31.68 -16.37 -14.64
CA SER A 23 32.66 -15.29 -14.49
C SER A 23 34.09 -15.82 -14.65
N ALA A 24 34.45 -16.24 -15.86
CA ALA A 24 35.85 -16.26 -16.27
C ALA A 24 36.21 -14.82 -16.68
N VAL A 25 36.37 -13.93 -15.70
CA VAL A 25 36.94 -12.62 -15.97
C VAL A 25 38.41 -12.87 -16.32
N GLU A 26 38.80 -12.59 -17.56
CA GLU A 26 40.13 -12.92 -18.10
C GLU A 26 41.24 -12.17 -17.35
N GLU A 27 40.97 -10.95 -16.89
CA GLU A 27 41.91 -10.11 -16.17
C GLU A 27 41.23 -9.32 -15.05
N VAL A 28 41.77 -9.39 -13.83
CA VAL A 28 41.32 -8.59 -12.68
C VAL A 28 42.32 -7.45 -12.50
N ASN A 29 41.95 -6.25 -12.95
CA ASN A 29 42.74 -5.05 -12.68
C ASN A 29 42.47 -4.56 -11.25
N PHE A 30 43.54 -4.36 -10.47
CA PHE A 30 43.45 -3.93 -9.09
C PHE A 30 43.70 -2.42 -9.02
N ASP A 31 42.61 -1.66 -8.95
CA ASP A 31 42.68 -0.22 -8.74
C ASP A 31 42.93 0.08 -7.26
N PHE A 32 44.09 0.69 -6.98
CA PHE A 32 44.50 1.06 -5.63
C PHE A 32 43.62 2.18 -5.07
N ASP A 33 43.17 3.12 -5.90
CA ASP A 33 42.33 4.24 -5.46
C ASP A 33 40.94 3.73 -5.05
N ALA A 34 40.34 2.85 -5.86
CA ALA A 34 39.09 2.17 -5.52
C ALA A 34 39.23 1.32 -4.25
N ARG A 35 40.40 0.72 -4.00
CA ARG A 35 40.69 -0.03 -2.77
C ARG A 35 40.75 0.91 -1.57
N GLU A 36 41.43 2.05 -1.67
CA GLU A 36 41.51 3.04 -0.60
C GLU A 36 40.14 3.63 -0.26
N ASP A 37 39.33 3.97 -1.27
CA ASP A 37 37.94 4.38 -1.12
C ASP A 37 37.07 3.27 -0.50
N TYR A 38 37.30 2.02 -0.87
CA TYR A 38 36.64 0.87 -0.26
C TYR A 38 37.08 0.67 1.19
N LEU A 39 38.33 0.93 1.57
CA LEU A 39 38.78 0.77 2.95
C LEU A 39 38.36 1.93 3.85
N THR A 40 38.33 3.16 3.35
CA THR A 40 38.00 4.34 4.16
C THR A 40 36.52 4.73 4.08
N GLY A 41 35.85 4.42 2.96
CA GLY A 41 34.47 4.79 2.65
C GLY A 41 33.39 3.86 3.24
N PHE A 42 33.59 3.26 4.42
CA PHE A 42 32.57 2.41 5.07
C PHE A 42 31.22 3.13 5.23
N HIS A 43 31.22 4.39 5.66
CA HIS A 43 29.99 5.17 5.80
C HIS A 43 29.33 5.43 4.44
N LYS A 44 30.12 5.81 3.42
CA LYS A 44 29.64 6.02 2.05
C LYS A 44 28.95 4.75 1.51
N ARG A 45 29.57 3.57 1.64
CA ARG A 45 28.96 2.29 1.22
C ARG A 45 27.73 1.93 2.02
N LYS A 46 27.72 2.18 3.33
CA LYS A 46 26.53 1.94 4.15
C LYS A 46 25.36 2.78 3.65
N LEU A 47 25.58 4.06 3.39
CA LEU A 47 24.57 4.94 2.79
C LEU A 47 24.16 4.48 1.40
N GLN A 48 25.11 4.10 0.54
CA GLN A 48 24.81 3.57 -0.80
C GLN A 48 23.96 2.30 -0.74
N ARG A 49 24.23 1.37 0.19
CA ARG A 49 23.39 0.17 0.37
C ARG A 49 21.98 0.54 0.82
N VAL A 50 21.84 1.49 1.74
CA VAL A 50 20.53 1.97 2.19
C VAL A 50 19.78 2.62 1.03
N LYS A 51 20.44 3.50 0.26
CA LYS A 51 19.87 4.12 -0.93
C LYS A 51 19.47 3.10 -1.98
N TRP A 52 20.34 2.14 -2.28
CA TRP A 52 20.04 1.07 -3.22
C TRP A 52 18.84 0.23 -2.76
N ALA A 53 18.75 -0.12 -1.48
CA ALA A 53 17.59 -0.82 -0.93
C ALA A 53 16.30 0.02 -1.07
N GLN A 54 16.36 1.32 -0.83
CA GLN A 54 15.24 2.25 -1.04
C GLN A 54 14.85 2.33 -2.52
N GLU A 55 15.81 2.44 -3.43
CA GLU A 55 15.58 2.47 -4.87
C GLU A 55 14.95 1.17 -5.39
N GLN A 56 15.42 0.01 -4.91
CA GLN A 56 14.84 -1.29 -5.26
C GLN A 56 13.41 -1.41 -4.73
N ALA A 57 13.14 -0.98 -3.51
CA ALA A 57 11.79 -0.95 -2.96
C ALA A 57 10.88 -0.01 -3.77
N ALA A 58 11.37 1.16 -4.15
CA ALA A 58 10.63 2.11 -4.98
C ALA A 58 10.35 1.58 -6.39
N LYS A 59 11.30 0.86 -7.01
CA LYS A 59 11.10 0.20 -8.31
C LYS A 59 10.02 -0.87 -8.22
N LYS A 60 10.11 -1.75 -7.23
CA LYS A 60 9.09 -2.80 -6.99
C LYS A 60 7.71 -2.21 -6.74
N ALA A 61 7.59 -1.19 -5.88
CA ALA A 61 6.31 -0.55 -5.61
C ALA A 61 5.70 0.10 -6.87
N ARG A 62 6.53 0.62 -7.79
CA ARG A 62 6.04 1.13 -9.09
C ARG A 62 5.57 0.01 -10.00
N GLU A 63 6.33 -1.07 -10.10
CA GLU A 63 5.98 -2.27 -10.88
C GLU A 63 4.66 -2.86 -10.37
N GLU A 64 4.53 -3.07 -9.06
CA GLU A 64 3.30 -3.55 -8.40
C GLU A 64 2.11 -2.61 -8.70
N LYS A 65 2.29 -1.28 -8.63
CA LYS A 65 1.23 -0.33 -8.96
C LYS A 65 0.80 -0.40 -10.43
N ILE A 66 1.74 -0.64 -11.34
CA ILE A 66 1.45 -0.81 -12.77
C ILE A 66 0.70 -2.13 -13.00
N GLU A 67 1.14 -3.22 -12.37
CA GLU A 67 0.50 -4.53 -12.44
C GLU A 67 -0.92 -4.48 -11.89
N MET A 68 -1.15 -3.86 -10.73
CA MET A 68 -2.48 -3.68 -10.15
C MET A 68 -3.40 -2.87 -11.08
N ARG A 69 -2.89 -1.80 -11.69
CA ARG A 69 -3.66 -1.03 -12.68
C ARG A 69 -3.98 -1.83 -13.93
N LYS A 70 -3.08 -2.69 -14.36
CA LYS A 70 -3.30 -3.57 -15.50
C LYS A 70 -4.37 -4.62 -15.17
N GLN A 71 -4.26 -5.25 -14.00
CA GLN A 71 -5.27 -6.21 -13.51
C GLN A 71 -6.66 -5.57 -13.47
N LEU A 72 -6.80 -4.38 -12.89
CA LEU A 72 -8.07 -3.66 -12.85
C LEU A 72 -8.65 -3.34 -14.24
N LYS A 73 -7.78 -3.02 -15.21
CA LYS A 73 -8.20 -2.79 -16.60
C LYS A 73 -8.66 -4.09 -17.26
N ASP A 74 -7.89 -5.16 -17.09
CA ASP A 74 -8.19 -6.48 -17.65
C ASP A 74 -9.48 -7.04 -17.03
N GLU A 75 -9.72 -6.83 -15.73
CA GLU A 75 -10.96 -7.18 -15.02
C GLU A 75 -12.17 -6.44 -15.59
N ARG A 76 -12.09 -5.10 -15.71
CA ARG A 76 -13.17 -4.31 -16.33
C ARG A 76 -13.44 -4.70 -17.76
N GLN A 77 -12.39 -4.98 -18.54
CA GLN A 77 -12.56 -5.41 -19.92
C GLN A 77 -13.29 -6.76 -19.98
N ARG A 78 -12.93 -7.71 -19.11
CA ARG A 78 -13.64 -9.00 -19.01
C ARG A 78 -15.09 -8.82 -18.59
N GLU A 79 -15.37 -7.99 -17.59
CA GLU A 79 -16.74 -7.70 -17.14
C GLU A 79 -17.59 -7.13 -18.30
N VAL A 80 -17.03 -6.21 -19.09
CA VAL A 80 -17.71 -5.66 -20.28
C VAL A 80 -17.91 -6.74 -21.34
N GLU A 81 -16.89 -7.54 -21.66
CA GLU A 81 -17.00 -8.63 -22.63
C GLU A 81 -18.04 -9.67 -22.22
N ASP A 82 -18.09 -10.03 -20.94
CA ASP A 82 -19.06 -10.99 -20.40
C ASP A 82 -20.47 -10.41 -20.40
N HIS A 83 -20.62 -9.11 -20.10
CA HIS A 83 -21.92 -8.43 -20.21
C HIS A 83 -22.40 -8.35 -21.67
N VAL A 84 -21.53 -8.01 -22.62
CA VAL A 84 -21.87 -8.01 -24.05
C VAL A 84 -22.30 -9.39 -24.51
N LYS A 85 -21.57 -10.46 -24.11
CA LYS A 85 -21.97 -11.85 -24.40
C LYS A 85 -23.31 -12.23 -23.78
N ALA A 86 -23.58 -11.78 -22.55
CA ALA A 86 -24.86 -12.04 -21.89
C ALA A 86 -26.02 -11.35 -22.63
N VAL A 87 -25.84 -10.09 -23.03
CA VAL A 87 -26.85 -9.34 -23.81
C VAL A 87 -27.02 -9.95 -25.20
N SER A 88 -25.93 -10.31 -25.89
CA SER A 88 -26.03 -10.95 -27.21
C SER A 88 -26.74 -12.30 -27.11
N ALA A 89 -26.49 -13.08 -26.07
CA ALA A 89 -27.20 -14.35 -25.85
C ALA A 89 -28.71 -14.14 -25.62
N ILE A 90 -29.10 -13.14 -24.83
CA ILE A 90 -30.51 -12.78 -24.62
C ILE A 90 -31.16 -12.32 -25.93
N LEU A 91 -30.47 -11.50 -26.73
CA LEU A 91 -30.97 -11.04 -28.02
C LEU A 91 -31.08 -12.19 -29.03
N GLU A 92 -30.12 -13.10 -29.09
CA GLU A 92 -30.19 -14.31 -29.92
C GLU A 92 -31.34 -15.23 -29.47
N GLU A 93 -31.55 -15.41 -28.17
CA GLU A 93 -32.68 -16.18 -27.63
C GLU A 93 -34.02 -15.51 -27.96
N ALA A 94 -34.13 -14.20 -27.80
CA ALA A 94 -35.32 -13.44 -28.16
C ALA A 94 -35.59 -13.49 -29.67
N GLN A 95 -34.56 -13.34 -30.51
CA GLN A 95 -34.67 -13.46 -31.96
C GLN A 95 -35.06 -14.88 -32.40
N ALA A 96 -34.52 -15.92 -31.74
CA ALA A 96 -34.93 -17.29 -31.99
C ALA A 96 -36.38 -17.54 -31.58
N ALA A 97 -36.88 -16.89 -30.52
CA ALA A 97 -38.26 -16.97 -30.08
C ALA A 97 -39.23 -16.15 -30.95
N THR A 98 -38.80 -15.02 -31.53
CA THR A 98 -39.63 -14.18 -32.41
C THR A 98 -39.59 -14.59 -33.88
N SER A 99 -38.61 -15.38 -34.32
CA SER A 99 -38.54 -15.89 -35.70
C SER A 99 -39.68 -16.85 -36.08
N ASP A 100 -40.56 -17.25 -35.15
CA ASP A 100 -41.80 -18.00 -35.41
C ASP A 100 -43.06 -17.09 -35.47
N GLN A 101 -42.92 -15.79 -35.22
CA GLN A 101 -44.03 -14.83 -35.18
C GLN A 101 -43.66 -13.54 -35.92
N ASP A 102 -43.75 -13.58 -37.26
CA ASP A 102 -43.69 -12.41 -38.14
C ASP A 102 -44.93 -11.51 -37.91
N GLU A 103 -44.91 -10.71 -36.83
CA GLU A 103 -45.82 -9.59 -36.63
C GLU A 103 -45.03 -8.28 -36.87
N GLU A 104 -45.42 -7.60 -37.94
CA GLU A 104 -44.86 -6.36 -38.45
C GLU A 104 -45.08 -5.21 -37.43
N PHE A 105 -44.14 -5.02 -36.51
CA PHE A 105 -44.19 -3.92 -35.55
C PHE A 105 -44.00 -2.58 -36.27
N ASN A 106 -45.10 -1.82 -36.33
CA ASN A 106 -45.20 -0.54 -37.01
C ASN A 106 -44.44 0.55 -36.23
N ALA A 107 -43.53 1.26 -36.91
CA ALA A 107 -42.53 2.17 -36.32
C ALA A 107 -43.08 3.54 -35.87
N GLU A 108 -44.40 3.70 -35.74
CA GLU A 108 -45.06 4.98 -35.47
C GLU A 108 -45.34 5.25 -33.98
N ASP A 109 -45.01 4.32 -33.07
CA ASP A 109 -45.31 4.44 -31.62
C ASP A 109 -44.05 4.68 -30.74
N PHE A 110 -42.91 5.05 -31.35
CA PHE A 110 -41.70 5.39 -30.59
C PHE A 110 -41.76 6.85 -30.13
N GLU A 111 -42.37 7.08 -28.98
CA GLU A 111 -42.40 8.38 -28.27
C GLU A 111 -40.95 8.91 -28.12
N GLU A 112 -40.66 10.00 -28.83
CA GLU A 112 -39.36 10.66 -28.87
C GLU A 112 -38.98 11.12 -27.44
N TRP A 113 -37.94 10.52 -26.89
CA TRP A 113 -37.44 10.78 -25.54
C TRP A 113 -37.09 12.26 -25.37
N ASP A 114 -37.99 13.02 -24.76
CA ASP A 114 -37.78 14.41 -24.38
C ASP A 114 -36.77 14.44 -23.22
N GLY A 115 -35.61 15.05 -23.46
CA GLY A 115 -34.43 14.94 -22.60
C GLY A 115 -34.70 15.31 -21.13
N ILE A 116 -33.84 14.80 -20.23
CA ILE A 116 -33.92 15.09 -18.79
C ILE A 116 -33.91 16.61 -18.60
N ALA A 117 -35.03 17.17 -18.18
CA ALA A 117 -35.13 18.59 -17.84
C ALA A 117 -34.15 18.88 -16.69
N GLU A 118 -33.14 19.71 -16.96
CA GLU A 118 -32.20 20.19 -15.95
C GLU A 118 -32.96 21.12 -15.00
N ALA A 119 -33.45 20.54 -13.90
CA ALA A 119 -33.95 21.33 -12.78
C ALA A 119 -32.83 22.28 -12.32
N PRO A 120 -33.14 23.54 -12.00
CA PRO A 120 -32.14 24.47 -11.49
C PRO A 120 -31.50 23.84 -10.26
N LYS A 121 -30.18 23.69 -10.30
CA LYS A 121 -29.37 23.26 -9.15
C LYS A 121 -29.52 24.32 -8.07
N GLU A 122 -30.56 24.19 -7.26
CA GLU A 122 -30.64 24.86 -5.97
C GLU A 122 -29.37 24.49 -5.23
N SER A 123 -28.56 25.50 -4.93
CA SER A 123 -27.32 25.39 -4.18
C SER A 123 -27.63 24.62 -2.89
N THR A 124 -27.26 23.34 -2.86
CA THR A 124 -27.16 22.60 -1.63
C THR A 124 -26.29 23.44 -0.70
N ASP A 125 -26.87 23.95 0.39
CA ASP A 125 -26.14 24.67 1.42
C ASP A 125 -24.87 23.87 1.73
N VAL A 126 -23.72 24.44 1.37
CA VAL A 126 -22.42 23.76 1.54
C VAL A 126 -22.06 23.89 3.01
N VAL A 127 -22.67 23.05 3.83
CA VAL A 127 -22.47 23.05 5.28
C VAL A 127 -21.19 22.30 5.60
N ASP A 128 -20.29 22.97 6.30
CA ASP A 128 -19.11 22.33 6.89
C ASP A 128 -19.55 21.25 7.89
N TYR A 129 -19.10 20.00 7.70
CA TYR A 129 -19.43 18.90 8.60
C TYR A 129 -18.18 18.29 9.24
N GLU A 130 -18.33 17.86 10.50
CA GLU A 130 -17.28 17.25 11.30
C GLU A 130 -17.62 15.77 11.53
N ASP A 131 -16.78 14.87 11.03
CA ASP A 131 -16.94 13.43 11.23
C ASP A 131 -15.95 12.94 12.29
N GLU A 132 -16.48 12.31 13.34
CA GLU A 132 -15.69 11.67 14.38
C GLU A 132 -15.30 10.25 13.96
N PHE A 133 -14.01 10.02 13.73
CA PHE A 133 -13.49 8.68 13.43
C PHE A 133 -12.89 8.05 14.68
N ILE A 134 -13.47 6.93 15.10
CA ILE A 134 -13.02 6.14 16.25
C ILE A 134 -12.32 4.89 15.73
N ASP A 135 -10.99 4.92 15.73
CA ASP A 135 -10.19 3.70 15.62
C ASP A 135 -9.93 3.15 17.04
N GLU A 136 -9.78 1.83 17.18
CA GLU A 136 -9.73 1.08 18.46
C GLU A 136 -8.77 1.67 19.52
N ASP A 137 -7.75 2.45 19.12
CA ASP A 137 -6.80 3.13 20.01
C ASP A 137 -6.58 4.64 19.68
N ARG A 138 -7.33 5.25 18.74
CA ARG A 138 -7.13 6.66 18.33
C ARG A 138 -8.46 7.34 17.98
N TYR A 139 -8.74 8.43 18.69
CA TYR A 139 -9.83 9.35 18.36
C TYR A 139 -9.27 10.48 17.49
N THR A 140 -9.74 10.59 16.25
CA THR A 140 -9.40 11.68 15.35
C THR A 140 -10.66 12.24 14.70
N THR A 141 -10.82 13.55 14.74
CA THR A 141 -11.93 14.27 14.09
C THR A 141 -11.47 14.83 12.76
N VAL A 142 -12.18 14.53 11.68
CA VAL A 142 -11.93 15.09 10.35
C VAL A 142 -12.98 16.18 10.09
N LYS A 143 -12.52 17.41 9.82
CA LYS A 143 -13.39 18.54 9.45
C LYS A 143 -13.30 18.76 7.94
N VAL A 144 -14.44 18.75 7.26
CA VAL A 144 -14.53 19.04 5.83
C VAL A 144 -15.08 20.46 5.69
N GLU A 145 -14.19 21.39 5.32
CA GLU A 145 -14.53 22.80 5.10
C GLU A 145 -14.73 23.09 3.60
N ALA A 146 -15.72 23.91 3.27
CA ALA A 146 -15.98 24.39 1.92
C ALA A 146 -14.94 25.43 1.48
N ILE A 147 -14.21 25.14 0.40
CA ILE A 147 -13.19 26.06 -0.15
C ILE A 147 -13.52 26.37 -1.60
N SER A 148 -13.49 27.66 -1.96
CA SER A 148 -13.58 28.16 -3.32
C SER A 148 -12.19 28.21 -3.97
N VAL A 149 -12.10 27.86 -5.26
CA VAL A 149 -10.84 27.88 -6.01
C VAL A 149 -10.86 29.07 -6.95
N THR A 150 -10.11 30.12 -6.62
CA THR A 150 -9.95 31.31 -7.47
C THR A 150 -8.54 31.36 -8.06
N ARG A 151 -8.32 32.29 -9.00
CA ARG A 151 -7.02 32.45 -9.68
C ARG A 151 -5.87 32.75 -8.71
N ASP A 152 -6.18 33.33 -7.55
CA ASP A 152 -5.22 33.71 -6.52
C ASP A 152 -5.04 32.65 -5.41
N GLY A 153 -5.84 31.57 -5.41
CA GLY A 153 -5.66 30.45 -4.49
C GLY A 153 -6.95 29.74 -4.04
N LEU A 154 -6.81 28.92 -2.99
CA LEU A 154 -7.92 28.28 -2.29
C LEU A 154 -8.39 29.20 -1.15
N GLU A 155 -9.61 29.72 -1.22
CA GLU A 155 -10.19 30.64 -0.23
C GLU A 155 -11.42 30.01 0.43
N ARG A 156 -11.46 29.99 1.77
CA ARG A 156 -12.56 29.39 2.55
C ARG A 156 -13.83 30.19 2.33
N LEU A 157 -14.92 29.51 1.97
CA LEU A 157 -16.15 30.17 1.55
C LEU A 157 -16.93 30.79 2.73
N HIS A 158 -16.80 30.22 3.94
CA HIS A 158 -17.42 30.72 5.16
C HIS A 158 -16.37 31.37 6.08
N HIS A 159 -16.17 32.68 5.94
CA HIS A 159 -15.49 33.50 6.93
C HIS A 159 -16.54 34.36 7.65
N ASP A 160 -17.26 33.75 8.58
CA ASP A 160 -18.15 34.48 9.48
C ASP A 160 -17.31 35.30 10.48
N GLY A 161 -16.99 36.52 10.06
CA GLY A 161 -17.13 37.73 10.86
C GLY A 161 -16.57 37.75 12.29
N ASP A 162 -15.36 37.24 12.55
CA ASP A 162 -14.62 37.58 13.76
C ASP A 162 -13.24 38.20 13.43
N LYS A 163 -13.32 39.52 13.23
CA LYS A 163 -12.34 40.54 13.62
C LYS A 163 -10.96 40.51 12.95
N ALA A 164 -10.79 41.48 12.06
CA ALA A 164 -9.54 42.10 11.66
C ALA A 164 -8.46 42.15 12.75
N GLU A 165 -7.25 41.73 12.41
CA GLU A 165 -6.04 42.57 12.45
C GLU A 165 -4.83 41.71 12.05
N ALA A 166 -4.25 42.06 10.92
CA ALA A 166 -2.95 41.62 10.48
C ALA A 166 -1.98 42.78 10.72
N GLY A 167 -0.97 42.60 11.57
CA GLY A 167 0.28 43.35 11.44
C GLY A 167 0.86 44.00 12.70
N SER A 168 2.05 43.51 13.04
CA SER A 168 3.26 44.24 13.45
C SER A 168 3.32 45.09 14.75
N GLU A 169 4.28 44.66 15.58
CA GLU A 169 5.39 45.45 16.16
C GLU A 169 5.18 46.34 17.41
N ASP A 170 5.82 45.86 18.48
CA ASP A 170 6.81 46.51 19.36
C ASP A 170 6.46 47.40 20.58
N GLU A 171 7.18 47.04 21.66
CA GLU A 171 7.58 47.70 22.91
C GLU A 171 6.57 48.43 23.85
N ALA A 172 6.45 47.92 25.10
CA ALA A 172 6.97 48.60 26.31
C ALA A 172 6.73 47.84 27.63
N LYS A 173 7.86 47.43 28.24
CA LYS A 173 8.24 47.28 29.67
C LYS A 173 7.24 46.99 30.83
N ALA A 174 7.73 46.04 31.65
CA ALA A 174 7.72 45.94 33.13
C ALA A 174 6.37 45.64 33.80
N GLU A 175 6.22 44.71 34.75
CA GLU A 175 7.07 44.36 35.89
C GLU A 175 6.97 42.86 36.25
N ARG A 176 8.02 42.33 36.89
CA ARG A 176 7.96 41.08 37.66
C ARG A 176 7.36 41.37 39.04
N PRO A 177 6.70 40.39 39.66
CA PRO A 177 7.34 39.86 40.86
C PRO A 177 7.46 38.34 40.82
N ALA A 178 8.60 37.88 41.35
CA ALA A 178 8.87 36.50 41.66
C ALA A 178 8.15 36.09 42.94
N ALA A 179 7.47 34.95 42.93
CA ALA A 179 7.41 34.02 44.05
C ALA A 179 6.93 32.65 43.57
N ASP A 180 7.72 31.64 43.93
CA ASP A 180 7.52 30.20 43.97
C ASP A 180 6.24 29.58 43.38
N ASP A 181 6.42 28.71 42.39
CA ASP A 181 6.05 27.32 42.59
C ASP A 181 6.86 26.37 41.71
N LYS A 182 7.69 25.55 42.36
CA LYS A 182 8.41 24.43 41.75
C LYS A 182 7.44 23.28 41.46
N ALA A 183 6.69 23.38 40.37
CA ALA A 183 6.05 22.22 39.76
C ALA A 183 6.94 21.73 38.59
N ALA A 184 7.74 20.71 38.89
CA ALA A 184 8.63 20.04 37.95
C ALA A 184 7.87 19.58 36.69
N LYS A 185 8.05 20.27 35.56
CA LYS A 185 7.77 19.69 34.24
C LYS A 185 8.83 18.63 33.94
N THR A 186 8.63 17.42 34.46
CA THR A 186 9.28 16.23 33.96
C THR A 186 8.90 16.07 32.49
N LYS A 187 9.85 16.36 31.61
CA LYS A 187 9.76 15.98 30.20
C LYS A 187 9.56 14.47 30.17
N ASP A 188 8.43 14.01 29.67
CA ASP A 188 8.17 12.59 29.41
C ASP A 188 9.21 12.07 28.40
N ARG A 189 10.33 11.58 28.91
CA ARG A 189 11.33 10.89 28.10
C ARG A 189 10.72 9.55 27.75
N LYS A 190 10.43 9.36 26.46
CA LYS A 190 9.99 8.08 25.90
C LYS A 190 10.90 6.95 26.40
N GLU A 191 10.38 6.10 27.28
CA GLU A 191 11.13 4.98 27.84
C GLU A 191 11.29 3.91 26.76
N TRP A 192 12.51 3.76 26.25
CA TRP A 192 12.81 2.67 25.33
C TRP A 192 12.92 1.37 26.14
N PRO A 193 12.31 0.27 25.67
CA PRO A 193 12.36 -0.99 26.39
C PRO A 193 13.82 -1.41 26.57
N LYS A 194 14.22 -1.56 27.84
CA LYS A 194 15.58 -2.00 28.18
C LYS A 194 15.83 -3.33 27.48
N LYS A 195 16.94 -3.42 26.74
CA LYS A 195 17.38 -4.66 26.10
C LYS A 195 17.40 -5.75 27.16
N LYS A 196 16.54 -6.77 27.01
CA LYS A 196 16.51 -7.91 27.94
C LYS A 196 17.92 -8.48 27.96
N LYS A 197 18.54 -8.52 29.14
CA LYS A 197 19.83 -9.18 29.34
C LYS A 197 19.63 -10.62 28.88
N PHE A 198 20.35 -11.03 27.83
CA PHE A 198 20.35 -12.42 27.41
C PHE A 198 20.86 -13.21 28.61
N ARG A 199 19.97 -13.96 29.26
CA ARG A 199 20.40 -15.04 30.14
C ARG A 199 20.43 -16.27 29.26
N TYR A 200 21.52 -17.01 29.32
CA TYR A 200 21.56 -18.30 28.67
C TYR A 200 20.41 -19.12 29.25
N GLU A 201 19.54 -19.60 28.36
CA GLU A 201 18.57 -20.64 28.70
C GLU A 201 19.33 -21.75 29.44
N THR A 202 18.76 -22.20 30.54
CA THR A 202 19.27 -23.37 31.25
C THR A 202 19.29 -24.56 30.30
N LYS A 203 20.13 -25.56 30.58
CA LYS A 203 20.25 -26.77 29.73
C LYS A 203 18.89 -27.46 29.49
N LEU A 204 18.00 -27.40 30.49
CA LEU A 204 16.65 -27.95 30.43
C LEU A 204 15.74 -27.14 29.49
N GLU A 205 15.73 -25.82 29.60
CA GLU A 205 14.95 -24.93 28.71
C GLU A 205 15.38 -25.09 27.25
N ARG A 206 16.70 -25.13 27.00
CA ARG A 206 17.26 -25.36 25.66
C ARG A 206 16.82 -26.70 25.08
N SER A 207 16.81 -27.75 25.90
CA SER A 207 16.34 -29.09 25.49
C SER A 207 14.85 -29.10 25.14
N LEU A 208 14.02 -28.43 25.95
CA LEU A 208 12.59 -28.29 25.69
C LEU A 208 12.33 -27.45 24.43
N GLY A 209 13.06 -26.35 24.22
CA GLY A 209 12.99 -25.54 23.00
C GLY A 209 13.39 -26.32 21.73
N ALA A 210 14.45 -27.13 21.82
CA ALA A 210 14.87 -28.01 20.73
C ALA A 210 13.81 -29.09 20.42
N LYS A 211 13.18 -29.69 21.43
CA LYS A 211 12.07 -30.64 21.24
C LYS A 211 10.85 -29.98 20.59
N LYS A 212 10.46 -28.79 21.06
CA LYS A 212 9.34 -27.99 20.50
C LYS A 212 9.57 -27.59 19.05
N SER A 213 10.77 -27.12 18.70
CA SER A 213 11.09 -26.74 17.32
C SER A 213 11.11 -27.95 16.37
N LYS A 214 11.64 -29.10 16.82
CA LYS A 214 11.58 -30.36 16.06
C LYS A 214 10.13 -30.83 15.85
N ALA A 215 9.28 -30.74 16.87
CA ALA A 215 7.86 -31.09 16.76
C ALA A 215 7.14 -30.17 15.75
N LYS A 216 7.36 -28.85 15.81
CA LYS A 216 6.80 -27.89 14.84
C LYS A 216 7.25 -28.15 13.41
N LYS A 217 8.53 -28.48 13.19
CA LYS A 217 9.06 -28.84 11.86
C LYS A 217 8.42 -30.11 11.32
N LYS A 218 8.27 -31.15 12.16
CA LYS A 218 7.58 -32.39 11.79
C LYS A 218 6.10 -32.16 11.49
N ALA A 219 5.41 -31.33 12.26
CA ALA A 219 4.01 -31.00 12.03
C ALA A 219 3.80 -30.23 10.72
N LYS A 220 4.69 -29.28 10.39
CA LYS A 220 4.65 -28.58 9.10
C LYS A 220 4.86 -29.51 7.91
N PHE A 221 5.80 -30.46 8.02
CA PHE A 221 6.09 -31.43 6.96
C PHE A 221 5.02 -32.53 6.81
N LYS A 222 4.12 -32.68 7.78
CA LYS A 222 3.02 -33.66 7.73
C LYS A 222 1.70 -33.05 7.23
N LYS A 223 1.68 -31.75 6.96
CA LYS A 223 0.51 -31.00 6.49
C LYS A 223 0.57 -30.72 4.97
N GLU A 224 1.61 -31.20 4.30
CA GLU A 224 1.73 -31.37 2.84
C GLU A 224 1.70 -32.88 2.54
#